data_AF-A0A914QZF1-F1
#
_entry.id   AF-A0A914QZF1-F1
#
_cell.length_a   1.000
_cell.length_b   1.000
_cell.length_c   1.000
_cell.angle_alpha   90.00
_cell.angle_beta   90.00
_cell.angle_gamma   90.00
#
_symmetry.space_group_name_H-M   'P 1'
#
loop_
_entity.id
_entity.type
_entity.pdbx_description
1 polymer ?
#
loop_
_entity_poly.entity_id
_entity_poly.type
_entity_poly.pdbx_seq_one_letter_code
_entity_poly.pdbx_strand_id
1 'polypeptide(L)'
;MCSKAKVEGAAEVEGAEGAAEVEGAEGAAEVEGAEGAAEVEGAEGAAEVEGAEGAAEVEGAEGAAKVEGAEGAAEVEGAEGAEGAAKVEGAEGAAEVEGAEGAEGAAKVEGAEGAAEVEGAAEVEGAEGAAEVVVENAAEVEVEDAEFF
;
A
#
# COMPACT_ATOMS: atom_id res chain seq x y z
N MET A 1 -5.01 2.97 -22.33
CA MET A 1 -4.98 4.47 -22.30
C MET A 1 -4.58 4.90 -20.89
N CYS A 2 -3.98 6.07 -20.68
CA CYS A 2 -3.68 6.56 -19.32
C CYS A 2 -4.90 7.27 -18.73
N SER A 3 -5.23 6.98 -17.48
CA SER A 3 -6.31 7.61 -16.72
C SER A 3 -5.70 8.44 -15.58
N LYS A 4 -5.96 9.75 -15.52
CA LYS A 4 -5.52 10.61 -14.41
C LYS A 4 -6.70 11.36 -13.81
N ALA A 5 -6.86 11.33 -12.50
CA ALA A 5 -7.90 12.03 -11.75
C ALA A 5 -7.29 12.99 -10.71
N LYS A 6 -7.85 14.20 -10.64
CA LYS A 6 -7.59 15.19 -9.57
C LYS A 6 -8.90 15.87 -9.24
N VAL A 7 -9.37 15.76 -8.00
CA VAL A 7 -10.77 16.09 -7.66
C VAL A 7 -10.90 16.64 -6.23
N GLU A 8 -11.73 17.67 -6.07
CA GLU A 8 -12.13 18.26 -4.77
C GLU A 8 -13.12 17.34 -4.00
N GLY A 9 -12.92 16.02 -4.07
CA GLY A 9 -13.84 15.02 -3.51
C GLY A 9 -13.31 13.60 -3.72
N ALA A 10 -14.19 12.60 -3.57
CA ALA A 10 -13.80 11.21 -3.81
C ALA A 10 -13.45 10.98 -5.30
N ALA A 11 -12.44 10.15 -5.53
CA ALA A 11 -11.90 9.82 -6.84
C ALA A 11 -11.88 8.30 -7.03
N GLU A 12 -12.31 7.84 -8.20
CA GLU A 12 -12.39 6.42 -8.53
C GLU A 12 -11.93 6.24 -9.98
N VAL A 13 -11.01 5.30 -10.21
CA VAL A 13 -10.53 4.89 -11.53
C VAL A 13 -10.67 3.38 -11.67
N GLU A 14 -11.54 2.93 -12.58
CA GLU A 14 -11.80 1.50 -12.82
C GLU A 14 -11.29 1.09 -14.22
N GLY A 15 -10.60 -0.05 -14.31
CA GLY A 15 -10.35 -0.79 -15.55
C GLY A 15 -9.47 -0.08 -16.57
N ALA A 16 -8.42 0.61 -16.11
CA ALA A 16 -7.51 1.31 -17.01
C ALA A 16 -6.60 0.32 -17.78
N GLU A 17 -6.69 0.31 -19.12
CA GLU A 17 -5.75 -0.44 -20.01
C GLU A 17 -4.30 0.14 -20.01
N GLY A 18 -3.92 0.93 -19.02
CA GLY A 18 -2.68 1.69 -18.97
C GLY A 18 -2.50 2.25 -17.57
N ALA A 19 -1.57 3.19 -17.37
CA ALA A 19 -1.36 3.73 -16.03
C ALA A 19 -2.61 4.50 -15.53
N ALA A 20 -2.95 4.28 -14.28
CA ALA A 20 -4.03 4.93 -13.55
C ALA A 20 -3.41 5.75 -12.41
N GLU A 21 -3.73 7.04 -12.36
CA GLU A 21 -3.16 7.96 -11.38
C GLU A 21 -4.28 8.78 -10.73
N VAL A 22 -4.31 8.82 -9.40
CA VAL A 22 -5.19 9.70 -8.62
C VAL A 22 -4.33 10.61 -7.76
N GLU A 23 -4.51 11.93 -7.89
CA GLU A 23 -3.71 12.93 -7.15
C GLU A 23 -4.62 13.89 -6.38
N GLY A 24 -4.39 14.04 -5.08
CA GLY A 24 -4.95 15.11 -4.25
C GLY A 24 -6.47 15.05 -4.07
N ALA A 25 -7.02 13.85 -3.84
CA ALA A 25 -8.43 13.69 -3.53
C ALA A 25 -8.73 14.21 -2.11
N GLU A 26 -9.68 15.14 -1.95
CA GLU A 26 -10.17 15.54 -0.61
C GLU A 26 -10.99 14.41 0.07
N GLY A 27 -11.43 13.42 -0.69
CA GLY A 27 -12.17 12.25 -0.21
C GLY A 27 -11.37 10.95 -0.34
N ALA A 28 -12.09 9.82 -0.38
CA ALA A 28 -11.47 8.54 -0.70
C ALA A 28 -10.93 8.52 -2.15
N ALA A 29 -9.81 7.86 -2.35
CA ALA A 29 -9.18 7.66 -3.66
C ALA A 29 -9.01 6.17 -3.92
N GLU A 30 -9.61 5.67 -4.99
CA GLU A 30 -9.65 4.25 -5.32
C GLU A 30 -9.22 4.03 -6.77
N VAL A 31 -8.31 3.07 -6.98
CA VAL A 31 -7.93 2.58 -8.31
C VAL A 31 -8.15 1.07 -8.36
N GLU A 32 -9.03 0.60 -9.24
CA GLU A 32 -9.37 -0.82 -9.41
C GLU A 32 -8.98 -1.32 -10.80
N GLY A 33 -8.25 -2.44 -10.87
CA GLY A 33 -8.07 -3.24 -12.08
C GLY A 33 -7.28 -2.55 -13.19
N ALA A 34 -6.22 -1.82 -12.85
CA ALA A 34 -5.32 -1.24 -13.84
C ALA A 34 -4.40 -2.32 -14.44
N GLU A 35 -4.37 -2.44 -15.77
CA GLU A 35 -3.37 -3.28 -16.47
C GLU A 35 -1.95 -2.65 -16.39
N GLY A 36 -1.87 -1.33 -16.19
CA GLY A 36 -0.62 -0.60 -16.02
C GLY A 36 -0.27 -0.33 -14.56
N ALA A 37 0.62 0.63 -14.33
CA ALA A 37 0.89 1.12 -12.97
C ALA A 37 -0.36 1.82 -12.40
N ALA A 38 -0.61 1.64 -11.11
CA ALA A 38 -1.69 2.28 -10.38
C ALA A 38 -1.10 3.08 -9.21
N GLU A 39 -1.34 4.39 -9.20
CA GLU A 39 -0.75 5.32 -8.25
C GLU A 39 -1.85 6.17 -7.59
N VAL A 40 -1.85 6.26 -6.26
CA VAL A 40 -2.67 7.18 -5.49
C VAL A 40 -1.78 8.05 -4.61
N GLU A 41 -1.78 9.35 -4.86
CA GLU A 41 -0.94 10.33 -4.14
C GLU A 41 -1.80 11.36 -3.40
N GLY A 42 -1.55 11.54 -2.10
CA GLY A 42 -2.00 12.71 -1.33
C GLY A 42 -3.50 12.79 -1.09
N ALA A 43 -4.17 11.67 -0.84
CA ALA A 43 -5.58 11.67 -0.49
C ALA A 43 -5.79 12.11 0.98
N GLU A 44 -6.67 13.07 1.25
CA GLU A 44 -7.09 13.41 2.63
C GLU A 44 -7.93 12.27 3.24
N GLY A 45 -8.57 11.45 2.40
CA GLY A 45 -9.33 10.27 2.81
C GLY A 45 -8.51 8.98 2.80
N ALA A 46 -9.22 7.84 2.75
CA ALA A 46 -8.58 6.55 2.51
C ALA A 46 -8.09 6.45 1.05
N ALA A 47 -6.95 5.79 0.85
CA ALA A 47 -6.37 5.53 -0.45
C ALA A 47 -6.20 4.02 -0.65
N GLU A 48 -6.75 3.51 -1.77
CA GLU A 48 -6.75 2.09 -2.07
C GLU A 48 -6.41 1.82 -3.55
N VAL A 49 -5.53 0.86 -3.77
CA VAL A 49 -5.27 0.26 -5.09
C VAL A 49 -5.57 -1.23 -5.02
N GLU A 50 -6.49 -1.71 -5.87
CA GLU A 50 -6.90 -3.11 -5.96
C GLU A 50 -6.61 -3.70 -7.35
N GLY A 51 -5.93 -4.85 -7.39
CA GLY A 51 -5.85 -5.70 -8.58
C GLY A 51 -5.07 -5.10 -9.75
N ALA A 52 -4.02 -4.34 -9.48
CA ALA A 52 -3.14 -3.84 -10.54
C ALA A 52 -2.24 -4.97 -11.09
N GLU A 53 -2.21 -5.15 -12.42
CA GLU A 53 -1.22 -6.05 -13.06
C GLU A 53 0.19 -5.42 -13.03
N GLY A 54 0.27 -4.09 -13.02
CA GLY A 54 1.51 -3.32 -12.90
C GLY A 54 1.95 -3.10 -11.45
N ALA A 55 2.83 -2.11 -11.27
CA ALA A 55 3.17 -1.63 -9.93
C ALA A 55 1.96 -0.91 -9.30
N ALA A 56 1.79 -1.07 -8.00
CA ALA A 56 0.74 -0.43 -7.22
C ALA A 56 1.38 0.39 -6.10
N GLU A 57 1.07 1.68 -6.06
CA GLU A 57 1.67 2.63 -5.12
C GLU A 57 0.59 3.50 -4.46
N VAL A 58 0.68 3.63 -3.14
CA VAL A 58 -0.12 4.56 -2.35
C VAL A 58 0.81 5.41 -1.48
N GLU A 59 0.84 6.72 -1.72
CA GLU A 59 1.70 7.67 -0.99
C GLU A 59 0.87 8.77 -0.30
N GLY A 60 1.19 9.05 0.96
CA GLY A 60 0.81 10.30 1.62
C GLY A 60 -0.68 10.47 1.90
N ALA A 61 -1.41 9.37 2.14
CA ALA A 61 -2.80 9.45 2.55
C ALA A 61 -2.92 9.91 4.02
N GLU A 62 -3.83 10.83 4.35
CA GLU A 62 -4.14 11.12 5.76
C GLU A 62 -5.00 10.00 6.40
N GLY A 63 -5.73 9.24 5.58
CA GLY A 63 -6.52 8.09 5.99
C GLY A 63 -5.74 6.77 5.93
N ALA A 64 -6.45 5.65 5.88
CA ALA A 64 -5.82 4.34 5.65
C ALA A 64 -5.24 4.26 4.24
N ALA A 65 -4.07 3.65 4.11
CA ALA A 65 -3.40 3.39 2.84
C ALA A 65 -3.31 1.88 2.61
N LYS A 66 -3.81 1.40 1.47
CA LYS A 66 -3.91 -0.04 1.18
C LYS A 66 -3.59 -0.36 -0.28
N VAL A 67 -2.81 -1.42 -0.47
CA VAL A 67 -2.64 -2.09 -1.77
C VAL A 67 -3.06 -3.55 -1.61
N GLU A 68 -3.96 -4.02 -2.47
CA GLU A 68 -4.43 -5.42 -2.51
C GLU A 68 -4.23 -6.06 -3.89
N GLY A 69 -3.63 -7.25 -3.92
CA GLY A 69 -3.65 -8.13 -5.10
C GLY A 69 -2.85 -7.61 -6.30
N ALA A 70 -1.79 -6.85 -6.07
CA ALA A 70 -0.91 -6.41 -7.15
C ALA A 70 -0.04 -7.57 -7.68
N GLU A 71 -0.02 -7.77 -9.00
CA GLU A 71 0.93 -8.72 -9.61
C GLU A 71 2.36 -8.14 -9.64
N GLY A 72 2.47 -6.81 -9.73
CA GLY A 72 3.75 -6.09 -9.68
C GLY A 72 4.25 -5.82 -8.26
N ALA A 73 5.18 -4.86 -8.15
CA ALA A 73 5.59 -4.34 -6.85
C ALA A 73 4.44 -3.59 -6.18
N ALA A 74 4.32 -3.75 -4.88
CA ALA A 74 3.33 -3.07 -4.05
C ALA A 74 4.07 -2.20 -3.02
N GLU A 75 3.81 -0.90 -3.07
CA GLU A 75 4.47 0.09 -2.21
C GLU A 75 3.39 0.91 -1.49
N VAL A 76 3.49 1.00 -0.16
CA VAL A 76 2.64 1.87 0.65
C VAL A 76 3.52 2.72 1.54
N GLU A 77 3.57 4.02 1.28
CA GLU A 77 4.28 5.00 2.10
C GLU A 77 3.32 5.74 3.04
N GLY A 78 3.77 5.91 4.28
CA GLY A 78 3.01 6.17 5.51
C GLY A 78 1.69 6.94 5.38
N ALA A 79 0.64 6.35 5.96
CA ALA A 79 -0.58 7.06 6.30
C ALA A 79 -0.32 8.06 7.45
N GLU A 80 -0.60 9.36 7.26
CA GLU A 80 -0.43 10.39 8.28
C GLU A 80 -1.70 10.53 9.15
N GLY A 81 -1.64 10.23 10.47
CA GLY A 81 -2.78 10.51 11.34
C GLY A 81 -2.92 9.57 12.54
N ALA A 82 -3.87 9.88 13.44
CA ALA A 82 -4.09 9.07 14.64
C ALA A 82 -4.59 7.65 14.34
N GLU A 83 -5.22 7.44 13.18
CA GLU A 83 -5.79 6.17 12.70
C GLU A 83 -5.09 5.67 11.41
N GLY A 84 -3.97 6.29 11.02
CA GLY A 84 -3.25 5.92 9.80
C GLY A 84 -2.74 4.48 9.91
N ALA A 85 -3.12 3.62 8.97
CA ALA A 85 -2.61 2.25 8.86
C ALA A 85 -2.16 2.03 7.43
N ALA A 86 -1.03 1.35 7.27
CA ALA A 86 -0.44 1.02 5.98
C ALA A 86 -0.51 -0.50 5.79
N LYS A 87 -1.15 -0.97 4.72
CA LYS A 87 -1.32 -2.42 4.46
C LYS A 87 -1.00 -2.79 3.01
N VAL A 88 -0.20 -3.84 2.85
CA VAL A 88 -0.06 -4.58 1.59
C VAL A 88 -0.58 -6.00 1.79
N GLU A 89 -1.48 -6.46 0.91
CA GLU A 89 -2.04 -7.81 0.93
C GLU A 89 -1.92 -8.49 -0.44
N GLY A 90 -1.38 -9.70 -0.48
CA GLY A 90 -1.44 -10.58 -1.66
C GLY A 90 -0.64 -10.09 -2.87
N ALA A 91 0.46 -9.37 -2.65
CA ALA A 91 1.34 -8.95 -3.73
C ALA A 91 2.17 -10.14 -4.26
N GLU A 92 2.15 -10.39 -5.58
CA GLU A 92 3.06 -11.38 -6.18
C GLU A 92 4.50 -10.84 -6.26
N GLY A 93 4.66 -9.53 -6.42
CA GLY A 93 5.96 -8.85 -6.45
C GLY A 93 6.53 -8.55 -5.06
N ALA A 94 7.51 -7.65 -5.03
CA ALA A 94 8.03 -7.12 -3.77
C ALA A 94 6.97 -6.26 -3.08
N ALA A 95 6.92 -6.34 -1.76
CA ALA A 95 6.05 -5.54 -0.91
C ALA A 95 6.92 -4.64 -0.03
N GLU A 96 6.77 -3.33 -0.16
CA GLU A 96 7.41 -2.35 0.71
C GLU A 96 6.33 -1.56 1.46
N VAL A 97 6.43 -1.51 2.79
CA VAL A 97 5.48 -0.77 3.63
C VAL A 97 6.25 0.09 4.61
N GLU A 98 6.14 1.41 4.48
CA GLU A 98 6.60 2.35 5.49
C GLU A 98 5.48 2.60 6.51
N GLY A 99 5.81 2.47 7.79
CA GLY A 99 4.86 2.59 8.88
C GLY A 99 4.20 3.97 8.95
N ALA A 100 2.92 3.96 9.32
CA ALA A 100 2.15 5.19 9.50
C ALA A 100 2.70 6.06 10.65
N GLU A 101 2.73 7.37 10.44
CA GLU A 101 3.06 8.35 11.49
C GLU A 101 1.82 8.60 12.38
N GLY A 102 1.76 7.94 13.56
CA GLY A 102 0.59 8.05 14.44
C GLY A 102 0.70 7.30 15.78
N ALA A 103 -0.24 7.54 16.69
CA ALA A 103 -0.24 6.88 18.01
C ALA A 103 -0.70 5.40 17.96
N GLU A 104 -1.40 5.01 16.90
CA GLU A 104 -1.94 3.65 16.66
C GLU A 104 -1.52 3.08 15.29
N GLY A 105 -0.61 3.75 14.59
CA GLY A 105 -0.21 3.36 13.24
C GLY A 105 0.65 2.10 13.24
N ALA A 106 0.17 1.08 12.53
CA ALA A 106 0.89 -0.16 12.28
C ALA A 106 0.97 -0.41 10.76
N ALA A 107 2.13 -0.90 10.34
CA ALA A 107 2.33 -1.48 9.03
C ALA A 107 1.94 -2.97 9.08
N LYS A 108 1.24 -3.46 8.04
CA LYS A 108 1.01 -4.89 7.86
C LYS A 108 1.33 -5.32 6.43
N VAL A 109 2.13 -6.38 6.31
CA VAL A 109 2.33 -7.12 5.05
C VAL A 109 1.78 -8.52 5.20
N GLU A 110 0.84 -8.91 4.34
CA GLU A 110 0.20 -10.23 4.37
C GLU A 110 0.30 -10.92 3.01
N GLY A 111 0.84 -12.14 2.97
CA GLY A 111 0.78 -13.01 1.78
C GLY A 111 1.59 -12.53 0.57
N ALA A 112 2.68 -11.79 0.79
CA ALA A 112 3.57 -11.39 -0.30
C ALA A 112 4.38 -12.60 -0.82
N GLU A 113 4.33 -12.89 -2.12
CA GLU A 113 5.18 -13.94 -2.72
C GLU A 113 6.64 -13.46 -2.87
N GLY A 114 6.84 -12.16 -3.08
CA GLY A 114 8.16 -11.54 -3.19
C GLY A 114 8.81 -11.18 -1.85
N ALA A 115 9.88 -10.38 -1.93
CA ALA A 115 10.53 -9.84 -0.74
C ALA A 115 9.58 -8.85 -0.04
N ALA A 116 9.58 -8.86 1.29
CA ALA A 116 8.83 -7.94 2.12
C ALA A 116 9.80 -7.05 2.90
N GLU A 117 9.72 -5.74 2.73
CA GLU A 117 10.44 -4.76 3.55
C GLU A 117 9.43 -3.91 4.31
N VAL A 118 9.56 -3.83 5.64
CA VAL A 118 8.65 -3.04 6.47
C VAL A 118 9.42 -2.17 7.44
N GLU A 119 9.10 -0.88 7.49
CA GLU A 119 9.68 0.07 8.43
C GLU A 119 8.67 0.49 9.52
N GLY A 120 9.08 0.48 10.79
CA GLY A 120 8.26 0.93 11.93
C GLY A 120 7.60 -0.18 12.75
N ALA A 121 6.44 0.11 13.34
CA ALA A 121 5.63 -0.88 14.07
C ALA A 121 4.96 -1.81 13.05
N ALA A 122 5.31 -3.10 13.06
CA ALA A 122 5.02 -3.96 11.92
C ALA A 122 4.57 -5.37 12.31
N GLU A 123 3.60 -5.88 11.54
CA GLU A 123 3.26 -7.29 11.45
C GLU A 123 3.53 -7.80 10.03
N VAL A 124 4.30 -8.88 9.91
CA VAL A 124 4.54 -9.57 8.63
C VAL A 124 4.05 -11.00 8.75
N GLU A 125 3.09 -11.38 7.93
CA GLU A 125 2.45 -12.70 7.95
C GLU A 125 2.49 -13.34 6.54
N GLY A 126 2.96 -14.59 6.46
CA GLY A 126 2.83 -15.40 5.26
C GLY A 126 3.61 -14.94 4.04
N ALA A 127 4.70 -14.17 4.22
CA ALA A 127 5.61 -13.85 3.14
C ALA A 127 6.41 -15.10 2.70
N GLU A 128 6.37 -15.45 1.40
CA GLU A 128 7.15 -16.56 0.83
C GLU A 128 8.59 -16.15 0.48
N GLY A 129 8.86 -14.85 0.35
CA GLY A 129 10.18 -14.30 0.09
C GLY A 129 10.99 -13.93 1.34
N ALA A 130 12.09 -13.20 1.13
CA ALA A 130 12.87 -12.65 2.23
C ALA A 130 12.10 -11.52 2.90
N ALA A 131 11.93 -11.60 4.22
CA ALA A 131 11.34 -10.54 5.02
C ALA A 131 12.43 -9.76 5.77
N GLU A 132 12.48 -8.44 5.60
CA GLU A 132 13.28 -7.51 6.38
C GLU A 132 12.35 -6.53 7.11
N VAL A 133 12.56 -6.39 8.42
CA VAL A 133 11.81 -5.43 9.25
C VAL A 133 12.79 -4.47 9.90
N VAL A 134 12.68 -3.19 9.56
CA VAL A 134 13.49 -2.10 10.10
C VAL A 134 12.69 -1.38 11.18
N VAL A 135 13.18 -1.44 12.42
CA VAL A 135 12.46 -0.89 13.58
C VAL A 135 13.15 0.37 14.07
N GLU A 136 12.60 1.54 13.76
CA GLU A 136 13.14 2.83 14.23
C GLU A 136 12.59 3.26 15.61
N ASN A 137 11.49 2.66 16.10
CA ASN A 137 10.88 3.02 17.39
C ASN A 137 10.47 1.80 18.22
N ALA A 138 10.27 1.97 19.54
CA ALA A 138 10.10 0.89 20.52
C ALA A 138 8.77 0.11 20.45
N ALA A 139 8.32 -0.26 19.25
CA ALA A 139 7.14 -1.07 19.00
C ALA A 139 7.48 -2.56 18.89
N GLU A 140 6.50 -3.41 19.20
CA GLU A 140 6.59 -4.86 19.10
C GLU A 140 6.57 -5.26 17.62
N VAL A 141 7.46 -6.15 17.22
CA VAL A 141 7.47 -6.74 15.87
C VAL A 141 7.07 -8.19 15.99
N GLU A 142 6.04 -8.57 15.24
CA GLU A 142 5.61 -9.95 15.09
C GLU A 142 5.80 -10.37 13.62
N VAL A 143 6.68 -11.36 13.41
CA VAL A 143 6.85 -12.02 12.11
C VAL A 143 6.37 -13.45 12.29
N GLU A 144 5.22 -13.78 11.72
CA GLU A 144 4.65 -15.13 11.73
C GLU A 144 4.85 -15.80 10.37
N ASP A 145 5.38 -17.03 10.40
CA ASP A 145 5.44 -17.96 9.26
C ASP A 145 6.13 -17.45 7.97
N ALA A 146 7.26 -16.74 8.08
CA ALA A 146 8.11 -16.46 6.91
C ALA A 146 8.83 -17.75 6.44
N GLU A 147 8.43 -18.30 5.29
CA GLU A 147 9.05 -19.49 4.70
C GLU A 147 10.32 -19.10 3.93
N PHE A 148 11.48 -19.02 4.61
CA PHE A 148 12.77 -18.82 3.95
C PHE A 148 13.15 -20.03 3.06
N PHE A 149 13.11 -19.88 1.73
CA PHE A 149 13.65 -20.85 0.75
C PHE A 149 15.10 -20.57 0.31
#